data_AF-A0A7T3QMK6-F1
#
_entry.id   AF-A0A7T3QMK6-F1
#
_cell.length_a   1.000
_cell.length_b   1.000
_cell.length_c   1.000
_cell.angle_alpha   90.00
_cell.angle_beta   90.00
_cell.angle_gamma   90.00
#
_symmetry.space_group_name_H-M   'P 1'
#
loop_
_entity.id
_entity.type
_entity.pdbx_description
1 polymer ?
#
loop_
_entity_poly.entity_id
_entity_poly.type
_entity_poly.pdbx_seq_one_letter_code
_entity_poly.pdbx_strand_id
1 'polypeptide(L)'
;GEGPATDFILSHNAYAGLAKPYAAKDLFARGVIDVDYERVSCGHGKLKIKIVEQSNYHGYLAILPFNHGGANDILSIEVYEKASYKWIPM
;
A
#
# COMPACT_ATOMS: atom_id res chain seq x y z
N GLY A 1 -5.35 22.00 7.28
CA GLY A 1 -5.75 21.51 8.60
C GLY A 1 -4.64 20.61 9.06
N GLU A 2 -4.12 20.85 10.25
CA GLU A 2 -3.13 19.98 10.90
C GLU A 2 -3.94 18.96 11.70
N GLY A 3 -4.18 17.78 11.11
CA GLY A 3 -4.92 16.70 11.74
C GLY A 3 -4.03 15.87 12.68
N PRO A 4 -4.59 14.88 13.38
CA PRO A 4 -3.89 14.07 14.39
C PRO A 4 -2.84 13.08 13.82
N ALA A 5 -2.29 13.36 12.63
CA ALA A 5 -1.39 12.47 11.86
C ALA A 5 -2.02 11.10 11.47
N THR A 6 -3.35 10.99 11.50
CA THR A 6 -4.12 9.80 11.07
C THR A 6 -5.11 10.12 9.94
N ASP A 7 -4.84 11.17 9.18
CA ASP A 7 -5.73 11.63 8.11
C ASP A 7 -5.66 10.69 6.89
N PHE A 8 -6.82 10.30 6.35
CA PHE A 8 -6.93 9.53 5.13
C PHE A 8 -7.31 10.42 3.94
N ILE A 9 -6.45 10.51 2.93
CA ILE A 9 -6.81 11.10 1.64
C ILE A 9 -7.39 9.99 0.76
N LEU A 10 -8.72 9.89 0.75
CA LEU A 10 -9.44 8.86 0.01
C LEU A 10 -9.62 9.24 -1.47
N SER A 11 -9.67 8.22 -2.34
CA SER A 11 -10.14 8.42 -3.71
C SER A 11 -11.64 8.79 -3.72
N HIS A 12 -12.11 9.41 -4.80
CA HIS A 12 -13.51 9.80 -4.95
C HIS A 12 -14.48 8.64 -4.68
N ASN A 13 -14.18 7.44 -5.20
CA ASN A 13 -15.02 6.26 -5.03
C ASN A 13 -14.97 5.71 -3.59
N ALA A 14 -13.80 5.74 -2.94
CA ALA A 14 -13.67 5.29 -1.56
C ALA A 14 -14.43 6.20 -0.60
N TYR A 15 -14.32 7.53 -0.78
CA TYR A 15 -15.06 8.50 0.01
C TYR A 15 -16.58 8.39 -0.22
N ALA A 16 -17.02 8.19 -1.47
CA ALA A 16 -18.42 7.90 -1.78
C ALA A 16 -18.94 6.63 -1.09
N GLY A 17 -18.09 5.62 -0.95
CA GLY A 17 -18.42 4.34 -0.31
C GLY A 17 -18.73 4.44 1.18
N LEU A 18 -18.39 5.54 1.84
CA LEU A 18 -18.76 5.82 3.23
C LEU A 18 -20.20 6.32 3.37
N ALA A 19 -20.82 6.78 2.28
CA ALA A 19 -22.17 7.33 2.32
C ALA A 19 -23.24 6.22 2.36
N LYS A 20 -24.39 6.55 2.97
CA LYS A 20 -25.61 5.77 2.76
C LYS A 20 -26.00 5.80 1.27
N PRO A 21 -26.75 4.80 0.78
CA PRO A 21 -27.25 4.80 -0.60
C PRO A 21 -27.86 6.14 -1.01
N TYR A 22 -27.46 6.67 -2.16
CA TYR A 22 -27.89 7.95 -2.73
C TYR A 22 -27.45 9.24 -1.99
N ALA A 23 -26.68 9.14 -0.90
CA ALA A 23 -26.24 10.29 -0.09
C ALA A 23 -24.79 10.77 -0.38
N ALA A 24 -24.13 10.21 -1.41
CA ALA A 24 -22.73 10.55 -1.71
C ALA A 24 -22.52 12.05 -2.00
N LYS A 25 -23.48 12.71 -2.68
CA LYS A 25 -23.41 14.16 -2.96
C LYS A 25 -23.39 15.00 -1.69
N ASP A 26 -24.23 14.66 -0.72
CA ASP A 26 -24.28 15.35 0.57
C ASP A 26 -22.99 15.13 1.36
N LEU A 27 -22.41 13.93 1.25
CA LEU A 27 -21.12 13.62 1.89
C LEU A 27 -19.96 14.40 1.24
N PHE A 28 -19.94 14.51 -0.10
CA PHE A 28 -18.94 15.31 -0.82
C PHE A 28 -18.99 16.78 -0.43
N ALA A 29 -20.17 17.35 -0.23
CA ALA A 29 -20.33 18.74 0.19
C ALA A 29 -19.73 19.03 1.57
N ARG A 30 -19.55 18.02 2.42
CA ARG A 30 -18.90 18.14 3.74
C ARG A 30 -17.37 18.22 3.64
N GLY A 31 -16.78 17.69 2.57
CA GLY A 31 -15.34 17.71 2.32
C GLY A 31 -14.51 16.83 3.24
N VAL A 32 -14.45 17.16 4.53
CA VAL A 32 -13.71 16.44 5.57
C VAL A 32 -14.71 15.93 6.61
N ILE A 33 -14.54 14.69 7.04
CA ILE A 33 -15.38 14.02 8.05
C ILE A 33 -14.48 13.19 8.97
N ASP A 34 -14.94 12.97 10.20
CA ASP A 34 -14.33 12.00 11.10
C ASP A 34 -14.77 10.58 10.72
N VAL A 35 -13.83 9.64 10.84
CA VAL A 35 -14.06 8.22 10.54
C VAL A 35 -13.35 7.33 11.58
N ASP A 36 -13.98 6.22 11.90
CA ASP A 36 -13.34 5.12 12.60
C ASP A 36 -12.73 4.15 11.59
N TYR A 37 -11.56 3.60 11.91
CA TYR A 37 -10.87 2.67 11.02
C TYR A 37 -10.15 1.57 11.80
N GLU A 38 -10.01 0.41 11.17
CA GLU A 38 -9.23 -0.72 11.66
C GLU A 38 -8.42 -1.30 10.49
N ARG A 39 -7.17 -1.71 10.75
CA ARG A 39 -6.34 -2.38 9.75
C ARG A 39 -6.82 -3.84 9.58
N VAL A 40 -7.03 -4.26 8.33
CA VAL A 40 -7.51 -5.62 8.01
C VAL A 40 -6.59 -6.32 7.00
N SER A 41 -6.59 -7.66 7.01
CA SER A 41 -5.91 -8.47 5.99
C SER A 41 -6.54 -8.25 4.61
N CYS A 42 -5.72 -7.96 3.60
CA CYS A 42 -6.16 -7.83 2.22
C CYS A 42 -6.39 -9.20 1.56
N GLY A 43 -7.58 -9.42 1.01
CA GLY A 43 -7.93 -10.61 0.21
C GLY A 43 -7.47 -10.52 -1.24
N HIS A 44 -6.15 -10.51 -1.47
CA HIS A 44 -5.58 -10.54 -2.83
C HIS A 44 -4.90 -11.87 -3.13
N GLY A 45 -4.56 -12.10 -4.40
CA GLY A 45 -3.91 -13.34 -4.84
C GLY A 45 -2.48 -13.52 -4.29
N LYS A 46 -1.72 -14.42 -4.90
CA LYS A 46 -0.33 -14.71 -4.49
C LYS A 46 0.57 -13.46 -4.54
N LEU A 47 1.60 -13.46 -3.68
CA LEU A 47 2.70 -12.50 -3.69
C LEU A 47 3.29 -12.38 -5.11
N LYS A 48 3.45 -11.14 -5.57
CA LYS A 48 4.10 -10.81 -6.84
C LYS A 48 5.30 -9.92 -6.57
N ILE A 49 6.36 -10.09 -7.34
CA ILE A 49 7.55 -9.23 -7.28
C ILE A 49 7.67 -8.56 -8.63
N LYS A 50 7.63 -7.22 -8.64
CA LYS A 50 7.88 -6.42 -9.84
C LYS A 50 9.33 -5.95 -9.82
N ILE A 51 10.05 -6.19 -10.90
CA ILE A 51 11.35 -5.55 -11.12
C ILE A 51 11.09 -4.12 -11.62
N VAL A 52 11.65 -3.14 -10.94
CA VAL A 52 11.51 -1.73 -11.32
C VAL A 52 12.33 -1.49 -12.59
N GLU A 53 11.79 -0.70 -13.51
CA GLU A 53 12.37 -0.45 -14.84
C GLU A 53 13.82 0.04 -14.80
N GLN A 54 14.16 0.85 -13.79
CA GLN A 54 15.51 1.38 -13.56
C GLN A 54 16.55 0.32 -13.12
N SER A 55 16.13 -0.93 -12.85
CA SER A 55 17.04 -2.04 -12.53
C SER A 55 17.87 -2.53 -13.72
N ASN A 56 17.80 -1.84 -14.86
CA ASN A 56 18.64 -2.09 -16.02
C ASN A 56 20.01 -1.41 -15.92
N TYR A 57 20.24 -0.55 -14.93
CA TYR A 57 21.55 0.03 -14.65
C TYR A 57 22.48 -1.02 -14.01
N HIS A 58 23.72 -1.08 -14.48
CA HIS A 58 24.68 -2.08 -14.02
C HIS A 58 24.89 -2.02 -12.50
N GLY A 59 24.67 -3.16 -11.84
CA GLY A 59 24.86 -3.31 -10.39
C GLY A 59 23.72 -2.75 -9.53
N TYR A 60 22.60 -2.33 -10.12
CA TYR A 60 21.43 -1.84 -9.40
C TYR A 60 20.23 -2.77 -9.57
N LEU A 61 19.60 -3.14 -8.46
CA LEU A 61 18.37 -3.92 -8.43
C LEU A 61 17.36 -3.24 -7.50
N ALA A 62 16.20 -2.92 -8.05
CA ALA A 62 15.05 -2.46 -7.28
C ALA A 62 13.86 -3.36 -7.54
N ILE A 63 13.26 -3.87 -6.47
CA ILE A 63 12.08 -4.72 -6.54
C ILE A 63 10.93 -4.10 -5.74
N LEU A 64 9.71 -4.36 -6.20
CA LEU A 64 8.49 -3.92 -5.54
C LEU A 64 7.58 -5.14 -5.27
N PRO A 65 7.43 -5.56 -4.00
CA PRO A 65 6.50 -6.63 -3.63
C PRO A 65 5.05 -6.12 -3.70
N PHE A 66 4.16 -6.94 -4.26
CA PHE A 66 2.72 -6.71 -4.37
C PHE A 66 1.95 -7.88 -3.80
N ASN A 67 0.75 -7.63 -3.27
CA ASN A 67 -0.15 -8.65 -2.72
C ASN A 67 0.43 -9.43 -1.53
N HIS A 68 1.10 -8.76 -0.58
CA HIS A 68 1.64 -9.41 0.63
C HIS A 68 0.60 -9.59 1.76
N GLY A 69 -0.69 -9.39 1.46
CA GLY A 69 -1.78 -9.62 2.40
C GLY A 69 -2.09 -8.46 3.35
N GLY A 70 -1.33 -7.35 3.33
CA GLY A 70 -1.72 -6.04 3.90
C GLY A 70 -1.88 -5.93 5.43
N ALA A 71 -1.95 -7.04 6.16
CA ALA A 71 -2.08 -7.07 7.61
C ALA A 71 -0.83 -6.57 8.34
N ASN A 72 0.34 -6.81 7.76
CA ASN A 72 1.64 -6.46 8.33
C ASN A 72 2.46 -5.69 7.30
N ASP A 73 3.44 -4.93 7.76
CA ASP A 73 4.40 -4.26 6.88
C ASP A 73 5.62 -5.14 6.60
N ILE A 74 6.22 -4.98 5.43
CA ILE A 74 7.48 -5.65 5.09
C ILE A 74 8.60 -4.84 5.74
N LEU A 75 9.27 -5.42 6.73
CA LEU A 75 10.35 -4.78 7.48
C LEU A 75 11.73 -4.96 6.83
N SER A 76 11.91 -6.04 6.08
CA SER A 76 13.18 -6.37 5.42
C SER A 76 12.96 -7.27 4.21
N ILE A 77 13.85 -7.14 3.22
CA ILE A 77 13.94 -8.04 2.07
C ILE A 77 15.41 -8.44 1.93
N GLU A 78 15.66 -9.73 1.69
CA GLU A 78 17.00 -10.25 1.44
C GLU A 78 17.00 -11.05 0.13
N VAL A 79 18.10 -10.95 -0.61
CA VAL A 79 18.34 -11.71 -1.85
C VAL A 79 19.41 -12.75 -1.59
N TYR A 80 19.11 -14.00 -1.92
CA TYR A 80 20.09 -15.07 -1.82
C TYR A 80 20.96 -15.12 -3.09
N GLU A 81 22.26 -14.89 -2.95
CA GLU A 81 23.23 -15.03 -4.03
C GLU A 81 23.83 -16.44 -4.02
N LYS A 82 23.50 -17.24 -5.05
CA LYS A 82 23.97 -18.63 -5.17
C LYS A 82 25.48 -18.75 -5.36
N ALA A 83 26.13 -17.76 -5.98
CA ALA A 83 27.57 -17.81 -6.25
C ALA A 83 28.41 -17.66 -4.98
N SER A 84 27.98 -16.79 -4.06
CA SER A 84 28.67 -16.56 -2.78
C SER A 84 28.06 -17.31 -1.61
N TYR A 85 26.90 -17.95 -1.80
CA TYR A 85 26.11 -18.63 -0.77
C TYR A 85 25.69 -17.71 0.38
N LYS A 86 25.39 -16.44 0.09
CA LYS A 86 25.06 -15.42 1.10
C LYS A 86 23.69 -14.80 0.88
N TRP A 87 23.06 -14.39 1.98
CA TRP A 87 21.93 -13.47 1.97
C TRP A 87 22.47 -12.03 1.93
N ILE A 88 21.96 -11.26 0.98
CA ILE A 88 22.31 -9.85 0.78
C ILE A 88 21.08 -9.03 1.18
N PRO A 89 21.17 -8.20 2.24
CA PRO A 89 20.08 -7.29 2.60
C PRO A 89 19.90 -6.23 1.51
N MET A 90 18.63 -5.95 1.18
CA MET A 90 18.26 -4.87 0.25
C MET A 90 18.05 -3.54 0.95
#